data_AF-A0A117LTA3-F1
#
_entry.id   AF-A0A117LTA3-F1
#
_cell.length_a   1.000
_cell.length_b   1.000
_cell.length_c   1.000
_cell.angle_alpha   90.00
_cell.angle_beta   90.00
_cell.angle_gamma   90.00
#
_symmetry.space_group_name_H-M   'P 1'
#
loop_
_entity.id
_entity.type
_entity.pdbx_description
1 polymer ?
#
loop_
_entity_poly.entity_id
_entity_poly.type
_entity_poly.pdbx_seq_one_letter_code
_entity_poly.pdbx_strand_id
1 'polypeptide(L)'
;DADRVIGLLENSGMQEANIRLVINRFKVQMVKRGDMLTREDIQGNLAIDLIGIIPESDEVIVATNKGVPVILNGNGEGIGKVFENIALRMNGEPIPVEQDILEHGSKGFLEFLKRIFIRN
;
A
#
# COMPACT_ATOMS: atom_id res chain seq x y z
N ASP A 1 -10.09 12.11 -3.05
CA ASP A 1 -11.29 11.25 -3.12
C ASP A 1 -11.39 10.18 -2.04
N ALA A 2 -10.30 9.79 -1.36
CA ALA A 2 -10.38 8.85 -0.23
C ALA A 2 -11.24 9.40 0.93
N ASP A 3 -11.06 10.68 1.32
CA ASP A 3 -11.83 11.32 2.41
C ASP A 3 -13.34 11.21 2.19
N ARG A 4 -13.77 11.43 0.94
CA ARG A 4 -15.19 11.34 0.56
C ARG A 4 -15.73 9.92 0.73
N VAL A 5 -14.95 8.91 0.34
CA VAL A 5 -15.36 7.50 0.46
C VAL A 5 -15.42 7.10 1.94
N ILE A 6 -14.45 7.53 2.74
CA ILE A 6 -14.44 7.30 4.19
C ILE A 6 -15.71 7.87 4.82
N GLY A 7 -16.04 9.14 4.53
CA GLY A 7 -17.26 9.75 5.04
C GLY A 7 -18.55 9.04 4.59
N LEU A 8 -18.58 8.43 3.40
CA LEU A 8 -19.72 7.60 2.98
C LEU A 8 -19.83 6.31 3.79
N LEU A 9 -18.70 5.66 4.09
CA LEU A 9 -18.67 4.44 4.90
C LEU A 9 -19.09 4.73 6.34
N GLU A 10 -18.61 5.82 6.94
CA GLU A 10 -19.01 6.27 8.27
C GLU A 10 -20.52 6.58 8.33
N ASN A 11 -21.05 7.31 7.35
CA ASN A 11 -22.48 7.60 7.24
C ASN A 11 -23.33 6.34 7.03
N SER A 12 -22.74 5.25 6.53
CA SER A 12 -23.40 3.94 6.43
C SER A 12 -23.36 3.13 7.74
N GLY A 13 -22.77 3.69 8.80
CA GLY A 13 -22.66 3.06 10.11
C GLY A 13 -21.40 2.21 10.31
N MET A 14 -20.44 2.26 9.38
CA MET A 14 -19.14 1.64 9.62
C MET A 14 -18.35 2.46 10.62
N GLN A 15 -17.81 1.78 11.63
CA GLN A 15 -16.88 2.41 12.57
C GLN A 15 -15.54 2.65 11.87
N GLU A 16 -14.92 3.79 12.13
CA GLU A 16 -13.61 4.17 11.61
C GLU A 16 -12.55 3.06 11.81
N ALA A 17 -12.56 2.40 12.98
CA ALA A 17 -11.67 1.28 13.30
C ALA A 17 -11.81 0.05 12.37
N ASN A 18 -12.91 -0.05 11.62
CA ASN A 18 -13.14 -1.12 10.64
C ASN A 18 -12.83 -0.68 9.20
N ILE A 19 -12.48 0.59 8.99
CA ILE A 19 -12.09 1.14 7.69
C ILE A 19 -10.57 1.06 7.60
N ARG A 20 -10.07 0.39 6.56
CA ARG A 20 -8.64 0.19 6.31
C ARG A 20 -8.32 0.63 4.89
N LEU A 21 -7.13 1.20 4.70
CA LEU A 21 -6.67 1.75 3.44
C LEU A 21 -5.55 0.91 2.84
N VAL A 22 -5.60 0.71 1.52
CA VAL A 22 -4.49 0.22 0.71
C VAL A 22 -4.20 1.25 -0.37
N ILE A 23 -2.95 1.69 -0.48
CA ILE A 23 -2.51 2.54 -1.59
C ILE A 23 -2.17 1.63 -2.76
N ASN A 24 -2.97 1.68 -3.82
CA ASN A 24 -2.70 0.93 -5.04
C ASN A 24 -1.91 1.77 -6.05
N ARG A 25 -1.13 1.10 -6.92
CA ARG A 25 -0.36 1.72 -8.01
C ARG A 25 0.59 2.83 -7.53
N PHE A 26 1.25 2.60 -6.41
CA PHE A 26 2.15 3.56 -5.80
C PHE A 26 3.36 3.85 -6.72
N LYS A 27 3.64 5.13 -6.93
CA LYS A 27 4.72 5.62 -7.81
C LYS A 27 5.58 6.63 -7.08
N VAL A 28 6.78 6.22 -6.66
CA VAL A 28 7.70 7.09 -5.89
C VAL A 28 8.03 8.40 -6.60
N GLN A 29 8.14 8.40 -7.92
CA GLN A 29 8.42 9.63 -8.67
C GLN A 29 7.27 10.63 -8.60
N MET A 30 6.02 10.17 -8.44
CA MET A 30 4.86 11.06 -8.25
C MET A 30 4.85 11.63 -6.83
N VAL A 31 5.20 10.82 -5.82
CA VAL A 31 5.36 11.31 -4.44
C VAL A 31 6.46 12.36 -4.35
N LYS A 32 7.60 12.14 -5.01
CA LYS A 32 8.72 13.10 -5.06
C LYS A 32 8.35 14.46 -5.61
N ARG A 33 7.42 14.51 -6.57
CA ARG A 33 6.98 15.74 -7.21
C ARG A 33 5.77 16.38 -6.51
N GLY A 34 5.24 15.75 -5.47
CA GLY A 34 4.02 16.19 -4.79
C GLY A 34 2.72 15.85 -5.53
N ASP A 35 2.80 14.99 -6.57
CA ASP A 35 1.63 14.57 -7.37
C ASP A 35 0.86 13.41 -6.71
N MET A 36 1.38 12.82 -5.63
CA MET A 36 0.80 11.70 -4.91
C MET A 36 1.03 11.88 -3.40
N LEU A 37 0.02 11.54 -2.59
CA LEU A 37 0.03 11.69 -1.14
C LEU A 37 1.15 10.87 -0.49
N THR A 38 1.78 11.43 0.54
CA THR A 38 2.70 10.69 1.41
C THR A 38 1.94 9.94 2.51
N ARG A 39 2.64 9.11 3.30
CA ARG A 39 2.04 8.49 4.49
C ARG A 39 1.58 9.54 5.50
N GLU A 40 2.33 10.62 5.65
CA GLU A 40 2.04 11.69 6.60
C GLU A 40 0.76 12.41 6.19
N ASP A 41 0.56 12.64 4.89
CA ASP A 41 -0.69 13.17 4.38
C ASP A 41 -1.87 12.24 4.66
N ILE A 42 -1.65 10.92 4.62
CA ILE A 42 -2.68 9.91 4.91
C ILE A 42 -2.99 9.88 6.40
N GLN A 43 -1.98 9.80 7.27
CA GLN A 43 -2.19 9.77 8.72
C GLN A 43 -2.73 11.10 9.25
N GLY A 44 -2.27 12.23 8.71
CA GLY A 44 -2.65 13.57 9.15
C GLY A 44 -4.00 14.05 8.62
N ASN A 45 -4.39 13.68 7.40
CA ASN A 45 -5.64 14.15 6.80
C ASN A 45 -6.75 13.11 6.81
N LEU A 46 -6.44 11.83 6.57
CA LEU A 46 -7.46 10.77 6.46
C LEU A 46 -7.74 10.07 7.78
N ALA A 47 -6.79 10.07 8.73
CA ALA A 47 -6.86 9.35 10.02
C ALA A 47 -7.16 7.83 9.92
N ILE A 48 -7.05 7.23 8.73
CA ILE A 48 -7.34 5.80 8.50
C ILE A 48 -6.08 4.93 8.61
N ASP A 49 -6.27 3.71 9.13
CA ASP A 49 -5.25 2.68 9.19
C ASP A 49 -4.81 2.22 7.79
N LEU A 50 -3.55 2.49 7.45
CA LEU A 50 -2.91 2.07 6.21
C LEU A 50 -2.34 0.67 6.40
N ILE A 51 -2.93 -0.31 5.72
CA ILE A 51 -2.54 -1.73 5.85
C ILE A 51 -1.71 -2.24 4.67
N GLY A 52 -1.47 -1.41 3.65
CA GLY A 52 -0.70 -1.87 2.49
C GLY A 52 -0.37 -0.81 1.46
N ILE A 53 0.74 -1.03 0.78
CA ILE A 53 1.16 -0.21 -0.37
C ILE A 53 1.50 -1.16 -1.51
N ILE A 54 0.75 -1.09 -2.60
CA ILE A 54 0.99 -1.90 -3.80
C ILE A 54 1.71 -1.01 -4.82
N PRO A 55 3.01 -1.23 -5.10
CA PRO A 55 3.72 -0.52 -6.16
C PRO A 55 3.08 -0.74 -7.53
N GLU A 56 3.28 0.21 -8.46
CA GLU A 56 3.05 -0.08 -9.87
C GLU A 56 3.95 -1.25 -10.31
N SER A 57 3.38 -2.32 -10.85
CA SER A 57 4.13 -3.51 -11.28
C SER A 57 3.54 -4.12 -12.56
N ASP A 58 4.42 -4.46 -13.49
CA ASP A 58 4.09 -5.18 -14.72
C ASP A 58 3.58 -6.60 -14.44
N GLU A 59 4.00 -7.21 -13.32
CA GLU A 59 3.53 -8.53 -12.90
C GLU A 59 2.01 -8.56 -12.71
N VAL A 60 1.43 -7.49 -12.14
CA VAL A 60 -0.02 -7.36 -11.95
C VAL A 60 -0.73 -7.25 -13.29
N ILE A 61 -0.16 -6.49 -14.23
CA ILE A 61 -0.71 -6.31 -15.58
C ILE A 61 -0.72 -7.65 -16.31
N VAL A 62 0.41 -8.36 -16.30
CA VAL A 62 0.54 -9.67 -16.94
C VAL A 62 -0.40 -10.70 -16.31
N ALA A 63 -0.48 -10.75 -14.98
CA ALA A 63 -1.37 -11.65 -14.25
C ALA A 63 -2.85 -11.41 -14.60
N THR A 64 -3.27 -10.13 -14.62
CA THR A 64 -4.63 -9.72 -14.99
C THR A 64 -4.97 -10.18 -16.41
N ASN A 65 -4.07 -9.96 -17.37
CA ASN A 65 -4.27 -10.38 -18.76
C ASN A 65 -4.34 -11.90 -18.94
N LYS A 66 -3.65 -12.67 -18.08
CA LYS A 66 -3.69 -14.13 -18.08
C LYS A 66 -4.90 -14.70 -17.34
N GLY A 67 -5.64 -13.89 -16.58
CA GLY A 67 -6.73 -14.36 -15.72
C GLY A 67 -6.24 -15.23 -14.55
N VAL A 68 -4.97 -15.12 -14.17
CA VAL A 68 -4.37 -15.89 -13.08
C VAL A 68 -3.91 -14.92 -12.00
N PRO A 69 -4.34 -15.07 -10.73
CA PRO A 69 -3.90 -14.22 -9.64
C PRO A 69 -2.38 -14.13 -9.53
N VAL A 70 -1.87 -12.92 -9.34
CA VAL A 70 -0.41 -12.67 -9.35
C VAL A 70 0.35 -13.43 -8.25
N ILE A 71 -0.31 -13.70 -7.12
CA ILE A 71 0.26 -14.48 -6.01
C ILE A 71 0.59 -15.94 -6.39
N LEU A 72 -0.01 -16.47 -7.46
CA LEU A 72 0.26 -17.82 -7.96
C LEU A 72 1.45 -17.87 -8.94
N ASN A 73 1.93 -16.72 -9.41
CA ASN A 73 2.98 -16.62 -10.41
C ASN A 73 4.37 -16.52 -9.75
N GLY A 74 4.86 -17.57 -9.07
CA GLY A 74 6.27 -17.60 -8.63
C GLY A 74 6.56 -18.35 -7.33
N ASN A 75 7.64 -17.92 -6.68
CA ASN A 75 8.25 -18.47 -5.47
C ASN A 75 7.83 -17.73 -4.17
N GLY A 76 6.85 -16.82 -4.24
CA GLY A 76 6.44 -15.99 -3.10
C GLY A 76 7.26 -14.70 -2.91
N GLU A 77 7.98 -14.26 -3.95
CA GLU A 77 8.68 -12.97 -3.98
C GLU A 77 7.93 -11.96 -4.85
N GLY A 78 8.38 -10.70 -4.86
CA GLY A 78 7.84 -9.67 -5.74
C GLY A 78 6.42 -9.27 -5.36
N ILE A 79 5.58 -8.92 -6.33
CA ILE A 79 4.29 -8.27 -6.01
C ILE A 79 3.34 -9.22 -5.27
N GLY A 80 3.48 -10.52 -5.49
CA GLY A 80 2.75 -11.56 -4.76
C GLY A 80 2.96 -11.47 -3.25
N LYS A 81 4.19 -11.16 -2.80
CA LYS A 81 4.52 -11.02 -1.38
C LYS A 81 3.82 -9.82 -0.74
N VAL A 82 3.69 -8.72 -1.47
CA VAL A 82 2.95 -7.54 -0.99
C VAL A 82 1.48 -7.88 -0.73
N PHE A 83 0.83 -8.59 -1.65
CA PHE A 83 -0.55 -9.05 -1.44
C PHE A 83 -0.66 -10.02 -0.25
N GLU A 84 0.32 -10.91 -0.06
CA GLU A 84 0.38 -11.80 1.09
C GLU A 84 0.51 -11.02 2.40
N ASN A 85 1.42 -10.03 2.48
CA ASN A 85 1.60 -9.19 3.66
C ASN A 85 0.32 -8.44 4.02
N ILE A 86 -0.40 -7.89 3.04
CA ILE A 86 -1.68 -7.23 3.26
C ILE A 86 -2.70 -8.21 3.85
N ALA A 87 -2.80 -9.42 3.31
CA ALA A 87 -3.69 -10.45 3.85
C ALA A 87 -3.33 -10.85 5.28
N LEU A 88 -2.04 -10.97 5.59
CA LEU A 88 -1.56 -11.27 6.94
C LEU A 88 -1.88 -10.11 7.92
N ARG A 89 -1.65 -8.85 7.54
CA ARG A 89 -2.07 -7.69 8.35
C ARG A 89 -3.58 -7.63 8.54
N MET A 90 -4.35 -8.01 7.52
CA MET A 90 -5.81 -8.09 7.64
C MET A 90 -6.24 -9.11 8.71
N ASN A 91 -5.45 -10.16 8.92
CA ASN A 91 -5.61 -11.19 9.95
C ASN A 91 -4.97 -10.83 11.30
N GLY A 92 -4.37 -9.64 11.44
CA GLY A 92 -3.79 -9.15 12.69
C GLY A 92 -2.29 -9.40 12.87
N GLU A 93 -1.60 -9.91 11.85
CA GLU A 93 -0.16 -10.12 11.93
C GLU A 93 0.60 -8.77 11.92
N PRO A 94 1.58 -8.56 12.82
CA PRO A 94 2.28 -7.28 13.00
C PRO A 94 3.40 -7.10 11.98
N ILE A 95 3.07 -7.13 10.69
CA ILE A 95 4.02 -6.92 9.59
C ILE A 95 4.13 -5.42 9.32
N PRO A 96 5.31 -4.78 9.37
CA PRO A 96 5.48 -3.39 9.01
C PRO A 96 5.10 -3.11 7.55
N VAL A 97 4.35 -2.04 7.28
CA VAL A 97 3.92 -1.63 5.92
C VAL A 97 5.10 -1.30 5.02
N GLU A 98 6.21 -0.85 5.60
CA GLU A 98 7.43 -0.51 4.89
C GLU A 98 7.97 -1.72 4.11
N GLN A 99 7.73 -2.95 4.57
CA GLN A 99 8.17 -4.17 3.88
C GLN A 99 7.57 -4.31 2.48
N ASP A 100 6.37 -3.75 2.23
CA ASP A 100 5.72 -3.82 0.92
C ASP A 100 6.48 -3.07 -0.17
N ILE A 101 7.40 -2.20 0.25
CA ILE A 101 8.19 -1.38 -0.66
C ILE A 101 9.67 -1.82 -0.67
N LEU A 102 10.11 -2.59 0.33
CA LEU A 102 11.52 -2.99 0.45
C LEU A 102 11.93 -4.09 -0.54
N GLU A 103 10.98 -4.92 -0.99
CA GLU A 103 11.26 -6.08 -1.82
C GLU A 103 11.34 -5.78 -3.33
N HIS A 104 10.90 -4.59 -3.79
CA HIS A 104 10.84 -4.25 -5.23
C HIS A 104 11.98 -3.36 -5.77
N GLY A 105 13.04 -3.10 -4.99
CA GLY A 105 14.36 -2.78 -5.57
C GLY A 105 15.11 -1.53 -5.10
N SER A 106 16.44 -1.63 -5.22
CA SER A 106 17.53 -0.64 -5.09
C SER A 106 17.69 0.12 -3.76
N LYS A 107 18.88 0.02 -3.13
CA LYS A 107 19.22 0.63 -1.83
C LYS A 107 18.85 2.11 -1.69
N GLY A 108 18.91 2.90 -2.77
CA GLY A 108 18.56 4.33 -2.76
C GLY A 108 17.06 4.62 -2.72
N PHE A 109 16.22 3.69 -3.19
CA PHE A 109 14.76 3.76 -3.05
C PHE A 109 14.34 3.49 -1.60
N LEU A 110 14.98 2.50 -0.96
CA LEU A 110 14.77 2.17 0.46
C LEU A 110 15.14 3.35 1.37
N GLU A 111 16.28 3.99 1.10
CA GLU A 111 16.76 5.12 1.90
C GLU A 111 15.84 6.36 1.76
N PHE A 112 15.34 6.61 0.55
CA PHE A 112 14.39 7.69 0.28
C PHE A 112 13.06 7.47 1.00
N LEU A 113 12.55 6.24 1.00
CA LEU A 113 11.31 5.90 1.68
C LEU A 113 11.48 5.89 3.19
N LYS A 114 12.61 5.43 3.73
CA LYS A 114 12.90 5.67 5.16
C LYS A 114 12.79 7.15 5.51
N ARG A 115 13.23 8.08 4.65
CA ARG A 115 13.09 9.53 4.92
C ARG A 115 11.67 10.06 4.83
N ILE A 116 10.82 9.49 3.98
CA ILE A 116 9.40 9.86 3.93
C ILE A 116 8.70 9.27 5.16
N PHE A 117 8.88 7.98 5.44
CA PHE A 117 8.09 7.21 6.39
C PHE A 117 8.59 7.19 7.85
N ILE A 118 9.84 7.58 8.14
CA ILE A 118 10.48 7.49 9.50
C ILE A 118 10.73 8.86 10.13
N ARG A 119 10.32 9.97 9.49
CA ARG A 119 10.64 11.30 10.06
C ARG A 119 9.68 11.65 11.20
N ASN A 120 10.06 11.24 12.41
CA ASN A 120 9.62 11.83 13.69
C ASN A 120 9.99 13.31 13.76
#